data_AF-A0A535WI77-F1
#
_entry.id   AF-A0A535WI77-F1
#
_cell.length_a   1.000
_cell.length_b   1.000
_cell.length_c   1.000
_cell.angle_alpha   90.00
_cell.angle_beta   90.00
_cell.angle_gamma   90.00
#
_symmetry.space_group_name_H-M   'P 1'
#
loop_
_entity.id
_entity.type
_entity.pdbx_description
1 polymer ?
#
loop_
_entity_poly.entity_id
_entity_poly.type
_entity_poly.pdbx_seq_one_letter_code
_entity_poly.pdbx_strand_id
1 'polypeptide(L)'
;MPDQRLAEVRPVFRFIVALGAAGLVILGVGLLQFINFEPPGQHTGLQARILGFWDYDQKTGAITGDPKDHFKTTERLAAEVDWAALPPDLLVGGHWFLGGFALDAGGVGPARAGDFGPKPAVPLQPPSDRGTPPGRYTFVVERYSGLKPVEVLARASVLVIGGR
;
A
#
# COMPACT_ATOMS: atom_id res chain seq x y z
N MET A 1 42.74 37.03 31.59
CA MET A 1 42.11 37.18 30.26
C MET A 1 41.04 36.11 30.05
N PRO A 2 39.80 36.31 30.57
CA PRO A 2 38.67 35.39 30.39
C PRO A 2 37.77 35.71 29.17
N ASP A 3 37.83 36.93 28.62
CA ASP A 3 36.87 37.40 27.60
C ASP A 3 37.07 36.82 26.20
N GLN A 4 38.30 36.37 25.85
CA GLN A 4 38.57 35.80 24.54
C GLN A 4 37.92 34.43 24.32
N ARG A 5 37.75 33.63 25.39
CA ARG A 5 37.13 32.28 25.28
C ARG A 5 35.63 32.36 24.98
N LEU A 6 34.93 33.38 25.46
CA LEU A 6 33.50 33.57 25.20
C LEU A 6 33.23 34.05 23.76
N ALA A 7 34.13 34.84 23.18
CA ALA A 7 34.03 35.30 21.80
C ALA A 7 34.24 34.15 20.79
N GLU A 8 35.11 33.20 21.11
CA GLU A 8 35.46 32.05 20.26
C GLU A 8 34.38 30.94 20.28
N VAL A 9 33.69 30.75 21.41
CA VAL A 9 32.63 29.72 21.56
C VAL A 9 31.29 30.17 20.97
N ARG A 10 31.05 31.48 20.88
CA ARG A 10 29.80 32.07 20.37
C ARG A 10 29.41 31.65 18.94
N PRO A 11 30.31 31.58 17.94
CA PRO A 11 29.96 31.07 16.61
C PRO A 11 29.61 29.58 16.62
N VAL A 12 30.32 28.75 17.38
CA VAL A 12 30.03 27.32 17.53
C VAL A 12 28.66 27.10 18.18
N PHE A 13 28.38 27.83 19.26
CA PHE A 13 27.09 27.79 19.94
C PHE A 13 25.94 28.19 19.00
N ARG A 14 26.09 29.26 18.22
CA ARG A 14 25.09 29.67 17.22
C ARG A 14 24.86 28.62 16.14
N PHE A 15 25.93 27.94 15.70
CA PHE A 15 25.83 26.88 14.71
C PHE A 15 25.06 25.66 15.26
N ILE A 16 25.37 25.24 16.49
CA ILE A 16 24.65 24.16 17.17
C ILE A 16 23.17 24.51 17.35
N VAL A 17 22.86 25.75 17.78
CA VAL A 17 21.48 26.22 17.92
C VAL A 17 20.76 26.24 16.57
N ALA A 18 21.42 26.68 15.50
CA ALA A 18 20.84 26.69 14.15
C ALA A 18 20.55 25.28 13.65
N LEU A 19 21.46 24.32 13.88
CA LEU A 19 21.22 22.91 13.56
C LEU A 19 20.08 22.31 14.38
N GLY A 20 20.01 22.64 15.68
CA GLY A 20 18.89 22.22 16.54
C GLY A 20 17.55 22.78 16.06
N ALA A 21 17.51 24.07 15.69
CA ALA A 21 16.33 24.71 15.14
C ALA A 21 15.92 24.09 13.79
N ALA A 22 16.88 23.84 12.89
CA ALA A 22 16.61 23.16 11.63
C ALA A 22 16.09 21.73 11.84
N GLY A 23 16.65 20.99 12.79
CA GLY A 23 16.18 19.66 13.17
C GLY A 23 14.74 19.69 13.69
N LEU A 24 14.39 20.67 14.52
CA LEU A 24 13.02 20.86 15.00
C LEU A 24 12.04 21.22 13.87
N VAL A 25 12.47 22.03 12.90
CA VAL A 25 11.66 22.35 11.72
C VAL A 25 11.42 21.09 10.88
N ILE A 26 12.47 20.31 10.60
CA ILE A 26 12.35 19.05 9.86
C ILE A 26 11.44 18.07 10.60
N LEU A 27 11.59 17.95 11.92
CA LEU A 27 10.75 17.10 12.75
C LEU A 27 9.28 17.56 12.71
N GLY A 28 9.03 18.87 12.85
CA GLY A 28 7.69 19.44 12.82
C GLY A 28 7.01 19.23 11.47
N VAL A 29 7.73 19.46 10.37
CA VAL A 29 7.24 19.20 9.01
C VAL A 29 6.97 17.70 8.81
N GLY A 30 7.88 16.84 9.25
CA GLY A 30 7.71 15.39 9.18
C GLY A 30 6.48 14.92 9.96
N LEU A 31 6.27 15.46 11.16
CA LEU A 31 5.10 15.13 11.98
C LEU A 31 3.79 15.62 11.36
N LEU A 32 3.78 16.82 10.79
CA LEU A 32 2.62 17.34 10.07
C LEU A 32 2.29 16.50 8.83
N GLN A 33 3.31 16.07 8.08
CA GLN A 33 3.12 15.15 6.97
C GLN A 33 2.55 13.82 7.46
N PHE A 34 3.11 13.26 8.53
CA PHE A 34 2.65 12.01 9.13
C PHE A 34 1.16 12.07 9.50
N ILE A 35 0.72 13.10 10.22
CA ILE A 35 -0.70 13.25 10.62
C ILE A 35 -1.62 13.41 9.39
N ASN A 36 -1.15 14.06 8.33
CA ASN A 36 -1.95 14.27 7.11
C ASN A 36 -2.09 13.01 6.23
N PHE A 37 -1.12 12.09 6.30
CA PHE A 37 -1.12 10.81 5.57
C PHE A 37 -1.67 9.64 6.40
N GLU A 38 -1.56 9.69 7.73
CA GLU A 38 -2.10 8.71 8.66
C GLU A 38 -3.04 9.40 9.66
N PRO A 39 -4.28 9.78 9.26
CA PRO A 39 -5.23 10.38 10.18
C PRO A 39 -5.52 9.41 11.33
N PRO A 40 -5.16 9.73 12.59
CA PRO A 40 -5.38 8.83 13.70
C PRO A 40 -6.89 8.64 13.95
N GLY A 41 -7.29 7.41 14.30
CA GLY A 41 -8.63 7.14 14.82
C GLY A 41 -9.71 6.79 13.79
N GLN A 42 -9.34 6.41 12.57
CA GLN A 42 -10.31 5.93 11.58
C GLN A 42 -10.43 4.40 11.49
N HIS A 43 -9.92 3.65 12.47
CA HIS A 43 -10.10 2.20 12.51
C HIS A 43 -11.55 1.86 12.84
N THR A 44 -12.27 1.34 11.86
CA THR A 44 -13.66 0.91 11.99
C THR A 44 -13.74 -0.53 12.53
N GLY A 45 -12.64 -1.29 12.46
CA GLY A 45 -12.62 -2.71 12.83
C GLY A 45 -13.29 -3.61 11.81
N LEU A 46 -13.70 -3.05 10.66
CA LEU A 46 -14.20 -3.82 9.54
C LEU A 46 -13.07 -4.68 8.95
N GLN A 47 -13.43 -5.88 8.52
CA GLN A 47 -12.50 -6.80 7.87
C GLN A 47 -13.06 -7.21 6.52
N ALA A 48 -12.24 -7.09 5.49
CA ALA A 48 -12.54 -7.67 4.19
C ALA A 48 -12.08 -9.14 4.17
N ARG A 49 -12.66 -9.95 3.29
CA ARG A 49 -12.24 -11.34 3.11
C ARG A 49 -11.62 -11.51 1.73
N ILE A 50 -10.32 -11.78 1.72
CA ILE A 50 -9.62 -12.24 0.52
C ILE A 50 -9.85 -13.74 0.43
N LEU A 51 -10.49 -14.19 -0.64
CA LEU A 51 -10.86 -15.60 -0.79
C LEU A 51 -9.66 -16.45 -1.23
N GLY A 52 -8.67 -15.85 -1.89
CA GLY A 52 -7.47 -16.53 -2.41
C GLY A 52 -6.82 -15.80 -3.58
N PHE A 53 -6.01 -16.54 -4.34
CA PHE A 53 -5.40 -16.06 -5.59
C PHE A 53 -5.59 -17.08 -6.70
N TRP A 54 -5.92 -16.63 -7.90
CA TRP A 54 -6.26 -17.50 -9.03
C TRP A 54 -5.50 -17.12 -10.29
N ASP A 55 -5.44 -18.05 -11.23
CA ASP A 55 -5.04 -17.73 -12.61
C ASP A 55 -6.07 -16.80 -13.22
N TYR A 56 -5.60 -15.74 -13.87
CA TYR A 56 -6.43 -14.70 -14.46
C TYR A 56 -6.31 -14.65 -15.98
N ASP A 57 -7.42 -14.84 -16.67
CA ASP A 57 -7.51 -14.63 -18.11
C ASP A 57 -7.90 -13.18 -18.42
N GLN A 58 -6.94 -12.38 -18.91
CA GLN A 58 -7.20 -10.99 -19.30
C GLN A 58 -8.17 -10.85 -20.48
N LYS A 59 -8.34 -11.87 -21.33
CA LYS A 59 -9.23 -11.77 -22.50
C LYS A 59 -10.70 -11.83 -22.09
N THR A 60 -11.00 -12.69 -21.12
CA THR A 60 -12.37 -12.93 -20.64
C THR A 60 -12.65 -12.19 -19.33
N GLY A 61 -11.62 -11.71 -18.63
CA GLY A 61 -11.74 -11.13 -17.30
C GLY A 61 -12.07 -12.16 -16.21
N ALA A 62 -11.92 -13.46 -16.51
CA ALA A 62 -12.30 -14.54 -15.63
C ALA A 62 -11.11 -15.10 -14.86
N ILE A 63 -11.38 -15.60 -13.65
CA ILE A 63 -10.47 -16.45 -12.89
C ILE A 63 -10.71 -17.92 -13.23
N THR A 64 -9.64 -18.72 -13.24
CA THR A 64 -9.72 -20.15 -13.56
C THR A 64 -8.87 -20.99 -12.61
N GLY A 65 -9.24 -22.27 -12.48
CA GLY A 65 -8.54 -23.23 -11.65
C GLY A 65 -8.81 -23.11 -10.15
N ASP A 66 -7.99 -23.81 -9.37
CA ASP A 66 -8.00 -23.79 -7.91
C ASP A 66 -7.15 -22.64 -7.37
N PRO A 67 -7.42 -22.13 -6.15
CA PRO A 67 -6.60 -21.11 -5.53
C PRO A 67 -5.16 -21.58 -5.31
N LYS A 68 -4.20 -20.68 -5.58
CA LYS A 68 -2.77 -20.96 -5.50
C LYS A 68 -2.05 -19.99 -4.58
N ASP A 69 -0.99 -20.48 -3.95
CA ASP A 69 -0.10 -19.65 -3.13
C ASP A 69 1.19 -19.24 -3.88
N HIS A 70 1.38 -19.78 -5.08
CA HIS A 70 2.54 -19.55 -5.92
C HIS A 70 2.19 -19.50 -7.40
N PHE A 71 2.85 -18.62 -8.13
CA PHE A 71 2.68 -18.40 -9.57
C PHE A 71 4.02 -18.31 -10.27
N LYS A 72 4.09 -18.69 -11.54
CA LYS A 72 5.27 -18.47 -12.39
C LYS A 72 5.28 -17.05 -12.95
N THR A 73 6.45 -16.56 -13.35
CA THR A 73 6.59 -15.24 -13.98
C THR A 73 5.78 -15.07 -15.27
N THR A 74 5.44 -16.17 -15.95
CA THR A 74 4.62 -16.20 -17.17
C THR A 74 3.12 -16.28 -16.88
N GLU A 75 2.73 -16.61 -15.64
CA GLU A 75 1.33 -16.74 -15.24
C GLU A 75 0.79 -15.36 -14.84
N ARG A 76 -0.49 -15.15 -15.16
CA ARG A 76 -1.24 -13.96 -14.77
C ARG A 76 -2.11 -14.33 -13.59
N LEU A 77 -2.13 -13.50 -12.57
CA LEU A 77 -2.82 -13.79 -11.33
C LEU A 77 -3.76 -12.66 -10.92
N ALA A 78 -4.81 -13.02 -10.20
CA ALA A 78 -5.75 -12.08 -9.61
C ALA A 78 -6.15 -12.53 -8.19
N ALA A 79 -6.51 -11.57 -7.34
CA ALA A 79 -7.06 -11.83 -6.02
C ALA A 79 -8.58 -11.77 -6.10
N GLU A 80 -9.29 -12.80 -5.62
CA GLU A 80 -10.74 -12.72 -5.44
C GLU A 80 -11.03 -12.20 -4.03
N VAL A 81 -11.95 -11.25 -3.94
CA VAL A 81 -12.36 -10.61 -2.69
C VAL A 81 -13.87 -10.73 -2.57
N ASP A 82 -14.33 -11.05 -1.37
CA ASP A 82 -15.75 -11.02 -1.04
C ASP A 82 -16.19 -9.58 -0.74
N TRP A 83 -16.43 -8.81 -1.81
CA TRP A 83 -16.89 -7.41 -1.71
C TRP A 83 -18.29 -7.29 -1.11
N ALA A 84 -19.13 -8.32 -1.28
CA ALA A 84 -20.49 -8.35 -0.77
C ALA A 84 -20.55 -8.47 0.77
N ALA A 85 -19.49 -8.98 1.40
CA ALA A 85 -19.37 -8.99 2.86
C ALA A 85 -19.13 -7.59 3.46
N LEU A 86 -18.76 -6.60 2.64
CA LEU A 86 -18.54 -5.22 3.09
C LEU A 86 -19.83 -4.39 2.97
N PRO A 87 -20.01 -3.35 3.80
CA PRO A 87 -21.13 -2.42 3.65
C PRO A 87 -21.14 -1.79 2.25
N PRO A 88 -22.28 -1.76 1.53
CA PRO A 88 -22.31 -1.44 0.11
C PRO A 88 -21.88 0.00 -0.21
N ASP A 89 -22.11 0.95 0.70
CA ASP A 89 -21.72 2.36 0.53
C ASP A 89 -20.27 2.65 0.95
N LEU A 90 -19.54 1.65 1.47
CA LEU A 90 -18.16 1.81 1.92
C LEU A 90 -17.23 2.04 0.73
N LEU A 91 -16.47 3.13 0.76
CA LEU A 91 -15.45 3.40 -0.26
C LEU A 91 -14.22 2.51 0.00
N VAL A 92 -13.93 1.62 -0.93
CA VAL A 92 -12.85 0.63 -0.81
C VAL A 92 -12.06 0.50 -2.10
N GLY A 93 -10.84 -0.02 -1.98
CA GLY A 93 -9.96 -0.34 -3.09
C GLY A 93 -9.16 -1.60 -2.80
N GLY A 94 -8.72 -2.28 -3.85
CA GLY A 94 -7.87 -3.46 -3.77
C GLY A 94 -6.60 -3.22 -4.54
N HIS A 95 -5.44 -3.22 -3.87
CA HIS A 95 -4.17 -2.84 -4.47
C HIS A 95 -3.09 -3.90 -4.26
N TRP A 96 -2.26 -4.05 -5.29
CA TRP A 96 -1.12 -4.95 -5.30
C TRP A 96 0.16 -4.19 -5.05
N PHE A 97 1.03 -4.79 -4.25
CA PHE A 97 2.33 -4.24 -3.92
C PHE A 97 3.44 -5.27 -4.08
N LEU A 98 4.55 -4.87 -4.69
CA LEU A 98 5.79 -5.65 -4.70
C LEU A 98 6.71 -5.19 -3.55
N GLY A 99 7.26 -6.14 -2.79
CA GLY A 99 8.27 -5.85 -1.77
C GLY A 99 7.75 -5.20 -0.48
N GLY A 100 6.48 -5.41 -0.14
CA GLY A 100 5.90 -4.92 1.13
C GLY A 100 5.57 -3.42 1.09
N PHE A 101 4.66 -3.04 0.20
CA PHE A 101 4.15 -1.66 -0.03
C PHE A 101 5.07 -0.71 -0.82
N ALA A 102 6.24 -1.16 -1.25
CA ALA A 102 7.22 -0.29 -1.89
C ALA A 102 6.85 0.13 -3.33
N LEU A 103 6.14 -0.72 -4.06
CA LEU A 103 5.85 -0.52 -5.49
C LEU A 103 4.41 -0.93 -5.78
N ASP A 104 3.61 0.03 -6.27
CA ASP A 104 2.26 -0.23 -6.79
C ASP A 104 2.35 -1.12 -8.04
N ALA A 105 1.65 -2.24 -7.99
CA ALA A 105 1.56 -3.24 -9.06
C ALA A 105 0.13 -3.35 -9.61
N GLY A 106 -0.65 -2.29 -9.45
CA GLY A 106 -2.01 -2.15 -9.96
C GLY A 106 -3.07 -2.49 -8.92
N GLY A 107 -4.33 -2.32 -9.31
CA GLY A 107 -5.46 -2.52 -8.43
C GLY A 107 -6.76 -2.04 -9.02
N VAL A 108 -7.79 -1.98 -8.18
CA VAL A 108 -9.12 -1.44 -8.49
C VAL A 108 -9.57 -0.49 -7.41
N GLY A 109 -10.46 0.43 -7.78
CA GLY A 109 -10.96 1.48 -6.89
C GLY A 109 -10.02 2.69 -6.81
N PRO A 110 -10.30 3.64 -5.92
CA PRO A 110 -11.38 3.62 -4.93
C PRO A 110 -12.79 3.67 -5.56
N ALA A 111 -13.69 2.81 -5.10
CA ALA A 111 -15.12 2.78 -5.49
C ALA A 111 -15.98 2.26 -4.32
N ARG A 112 -17.31 2.34 -4.42
CA ARG A 112 -18.17 1.77 -3.36
C ARG A 112 -18.15 0.25 -3.44
N ALA A 113 -18.17 -0.43 -2.30
CA ALA A 113 -18.16 -1.88 -2.23
C ALA A 113 -19.29 -2.52 -3.07
N GLY A 114 -20.48 -1.89 -3.08
CA GLY A 114 -21.62 -2.34 -3.89
C GLY A 114 -21.45 -2.18 -5.40
N ASP A 115 -20.56 -1.31 -5.86
CA ASP A 115 -20.32 -1.04 -7.29
C ASP A 115 -19.43 -2.09 -7.95
N PHE A 116 -18.67 -2.86 -7.17
CA PHE A 116 -17.81 -3.93 -7.67
C PHE A 116 -18.62 -5.10 -8.27
N GLY A 117 -19.89 -5.25 -7.92
CA GLY A 117 -20.71 -6.38 -8.38
C GLY A 117 -20.31 -7.70 -7.71
N PRO A 118 -20.83 -8.86 -8.17
CA PRO A 118 -20.83 -10.08 -7.37
C PRO A 118 -19.46 -10.74 -7.17
N LYS A 119 -18.50 -10.65 -8.12
CA LYS A 119 -17.19 -11.33 -8.04
C LYS A 119 -16.06 -10.71 -8.92
N PRO A 120 -15.74 -9.41 -8.84
CA PRO A 120 -14.56 -8.95 -9.56
C PRO A 120 -13.29 -9.41 -8.84
N ALA A 121 -12.55 -10.27 -9.52
CA ALA A 121 -11.17 -10.52 -9.17
C ALA A 121 -10.32 -9.30 -9.52
N VAL A 122 -9.35 -8.98 -8.67
CA VAL A 122 -8.45 -7.85 -8.85
C VAL A 122 -7.16 -8.36 -9.49
N PRO A 123 -6.96 -8.13 -10.80
CA PRO A 123 -5.78 -8.61 -11.48
C PRO A 123 -4.54 -7.87 -11.01
N LEU A 124 -3.45 -8.61 -10.86
CA LEU A 124 -2.13 -8.03 -10.80
C LEU A 124 -1.82 -7.47 -12.18
N GLN A 125 -1.53 -6.17 -12.28
CA GLN A 125 -1.10 -5.57 -13.55
C GLN A 125 0.43 -5.67 -13.60
N PRO A 126 0.99 -6.53 -14.46
CA PRO A 126 2.43 -6.65 -14.53
C PRO A 126 3.02 -5.31 -14.98
N PRO A 127 4.17 -4.89 -14.42
CA PRO A 127 4.81 -3.64 -14.80
C PRO A 127 5.32 -3.63 -16.25
N SER A 128 5.28 -4.78 -16.96
CA SER A 128 5.61 -4.87 -18.38
C SER A 128 4.94 -6.08 -19.05
N ASP A 129 4.87 -6.06 -20.38
CA ASP A 129 4.39 -7.18 -21.20
C ASP A 129 5.27 -8.43 -21.12
N ARG A 130 6.46 -8.34 -20.50
CA ARG A 130 7.37 -9.47 -20.30
C ARG A 130 6.96 -10.40 -19.15
N GLY A 131 5.84 -10.11 -18.50
CA GLY A 131 5.31 -10.89 -17.39
C GLY A 131 5.62 -10.27 -16.03
N THR A 132 5.32 -11.03 -14.99
CA THR A 132 5.41 -10.58 -13.60
C THR A 132 6.79 -10.94 -13.04
N PRO A 133 7.62 -9.97 -12.60
CA PRO A 133 8.92 -10.26 -12.02
C PRO A 133 8.82 -11.22 -10.81
N PRO A 134 9.80 -12.10 -10.60
CA PRO A 134 9.80 -12.97 -9.43
C PRO A 134 9.92 -12.14 -8.15
N GLY A 135 9.18 -12.53 -7.13
CA GLY A 135 9.10 -11.78 -5.88
C GLY A 135 7.85 -12.09 -5.08
N ARG A 136 7.79 -11.51 -3.88
CA ARG A 136 6.60 -11.59 -3.02
C ARG A 136 5.70 -10.39 -3.30
N TYR A 137 4.50 -10.69 -3.79
CA TYR A 137 3.45 -9.70 -4.01
C TYR A 137 2.49 -9.73 -2.83
N THR A 138 2.07 -8.56 -2.38
CA THR A 138 1.09 -8.41 -1.30
C THR A 138 -0.13 -7.72 -1.87
N PHE A 139 -1.28 -8.35 -1.71
CA PHE A 139 -2.57 -7.77 -2.03
C PHE A 139 -3.20 -7.21 -0.76
N VAL A 140 -3.75 -6.00 -0.86
CA VAL A 140 -4.31 -5.28 0.28
C VAL A 140 -5.65 -4.70 -0.12
N VAL A 141 -6.63 -4.90 0.77
CA VAL A 141 -7.93 -4.25 0.66
C VAL A 141 -7.95 -3.09 1.63
N GLU A 142 -8.20 -1.90 1.13
CA GLU A 142 -8.14 -0.65 1.89
C GLU A 142 -9.50 0.03 1.88
N ARG A 143 -9.83 0.64 3.01
CA ARG A 143 -10.93 1.59 3.14
C ARG A 143 -10.42 2.99 2.88
N TYR A 144 -11.24 3.78 2.23
CA TYR A 144 -10.94 5.15 1.88
C TYR A 144 -11.87 6.13 2.61
N SER A 145 -11.34 7.32 2.85
CA SER A 145 -12.10 8.51 3.23
C SER A 145 -11.76 9.62 2.24
N GLY A 146 -12.72 10.00 1.41
CA GLY A 146 -12.42 10.74 0.19
C GLY A 146 -11.53 9.88 -0.73
N LEU A 147 -10.39 10.42 -1.18
CA LEU A 147 -9.44 9.68 -2.04
C LEU A 147 -8.19 9.21 -1.29
N LYS A 148 -8.21 9.24 0.04
CA LYS A 148 -7.08 8.81 0.86
C LYS A 148 -7.37 7.44 1.47
N PRO A 149 -6.45 6.46 1.38
CA PRO A 149 -6.55 5.24 2.15
C PRO A 149 -6.41 5.61 3.64
N VAL A 150 -7.25 5.01 4.47
CA VAL A 150 -7.36 5.34 5.91
C VAL A 150 -7.37 4.12 6.81
N GLU A 151 -7.58 2.93 6.25
CA GLU A 151 -7.58 1.68 7.01
C GLU A 151 -7.33 0.49 6.09
N VAL A 152 -6.44 -0.41 6.49
CA VAL A 152 -6.26 -1.71 5.84
C VAL A 152 -7.29 -2.69 6.40
N LEU A 153 -8.21 -3.14 5.55
CA LEU A 153 -9.29 -4.08 5.91
C LEU A 153 -8.85 -5.55 5.80
N ALA A 154 -7.94 -5.85 4.87
CA ALA A 154 -7.37 -7.19 4.71
C ALA A 154 -6.03 -7.13 4.00
N ARG A 155 -5.19 -8.16 4.22
CA ARG A 155 -3.94 -8.36 3.47
C ARG A 155 -3.64 -9.84 3.28
N ALA A 156 -3.10 -10.18 2.12
CA ALA A 156 -2.58 -11.51 1.84
C ALA A 156 -1.38 -11.40 0.90
N SER A 157 -0.48 -12.39 0.91
CA SER A 157 0.71 -12.39 0.06
C SER A 157 0.80 -13.65 -0.77
N VAL A 158 1.32 -13.52 -1.98
CA VAL A 158 1.55 -14.59 -2.94
C VAL A 158 2.99 -14.54 -3.46
N LEU A 159 3.57 -15.69 -3.78
CA LEU A 159 4.93 -15.76 -4.30
C LEU A 159 4.94 -15.96 -5.81
N VAL A 160 5.61 -15.09 -6.54
CA VAL A 160 5.94 -15.31 -7.95
C VAL A 160 7.34 -15.86 -8.05
N ILE A 161 7.46 -17.07 -8.59
CA ILE A 161 8.73 -17.79 -8.75
C ILE A 161 9.25 -17.65 -10.18
N GLY A 162 10.57 -17.42 -10.29
CA GLY A 162 11.25 -17.40 -11.59
C GLY A 162 11.16 -18.75 -12.26
N GLY A 163 10.69 -18.79 -13.51
CA GLY A 163 10.81 -19.98 -14.36
C GLY A 163 12.29 -20.24 -14.64
N ARG A 164 12.74 -21.47 -14.40
CA ARG A 164 13.98 -21.99 -15.00
C ARG A 164 13.77 -22.25 -16.49
#